data_AF-A0A8J3WEX5-F1
#
_entry.id   AF-A0A8J3WEX5-F1
#
_cell.length_a   1.000
_cell.length_b   1.000
_cell.length_c   1.000
_cell.angle_alpha   90.00
_cell.angle_beta   90.00
_cell.angle_gamma   90.00
#
_symmetry.space_group_name_H-M   'P 1'
#
loop_
_entity.id
_entity.type
_entity.pdbx_description
1 polymer ?
#
loop_
_entity_poly.entity_id
_entity_poly.type
_entity_poly.pdbx_seq_one_letter_code
_entity_poly.pdbx_strand_id
1 'polypeptide(L)'
;MLHHLDDPVDAIGEAHRVPAPGGVFVTASPSRLDSPEPAHVWRPEPSSFDAEDAPRLVAEVFGRAETERWDAPLITLPDERAVRDYLIGRCVPSEAASAAATRVRTPITVTEKGAFVHGYR
;
A
#
# COMPACT_ATOMS: atom_id res chain seq x y z
N MET A 1 0.38 -6.46 -4.47
CA MET A 1 0.97 -7.48 -5.35
C MET A 1 2.46 -7.30 -5.52
N LEU A 2 2.96 -6.27 -6.23
CA LEU A 2 4.41 -6.10 -6.43
C LEU A 2 5.20 -5.89 -5.13
N HIS A 3 4.60 -5.26 -4.11
CA HIS A 3 5.21 -5.06 -2.79
C HIS A 3 5.40 -6.35 -1.96
N HIS A 4 5.00 -7.51 -2.48
CA HIS A 4 5.28 -8.82 -1.87
C HIS A 4 6.49 -9.52 -2.49
N LEU A 5 7.12 -8.92 -3.51
CA LEU A 5 8.29 -9.49 -4.20
C LEU A 5 9.56 -8.85 -3.66
N ASP A 6 10.62 -9.64 -3.46
CA ASP A 6 11.91 -9.08 -3.01
C ASP A 6 12.51 -8.13 -4.08
N ASP A 7 12.42 -8.51 -5.35
CA ASP A 7 12.80 -7.68 -6.49
C ASP A 7 11.61 -7.45 -7.44
N PRO A 8 10.90 -6.31 -7.33
CA PRO A 8 9.77 -6.01 -8.19
C PRO A 8 10.18 -5.64 -9.61
N VAL A 9 11.43 -5.24 -9.87
CA VAL A 9 11.87 -4.78 -11.20
C VAL A 9 11.86 -5.94 -12.20
N ASP A 10 12.30 -7.12 -11.78
CA ASP A 10 12.26 -8.33 -12.62
C ASP A 10 10.83 -8.66 -13.07
N ALA A 11 9.86 -8.59 -12.14
CA ALA A 11 8.45 -8.85 -12.46
C ALA A 11 7.84 -7.78 -13.37
N ILE A 12 8.23 -6.51 -13.18
CA ILE A 12 7.83 -5.41 -14.07
C ILE A 12 8.45 -5.62 -15.47
N GLY A 13 9.68 -6.12 -15.55
CA GLY A 13 10.35 -6.50 -16.78
C GLY A 13 9.58 -7.57 -17.57
N GLU A 14 9.12 -8.62 -16.90
CA GLU A 14 8.28 -9.63 -17.54
C GLU A 14 6.91 -9.06 -17.95
N ALA A 15 6.31 -8.20 -17.12
CA ALA A 15 5.05 -7.53 -17.46
C ALA A 15 5.19 -6.62 -18.71
N HIS A 16 6.32 -5.92 -18.87
CA HIS A 16 6.58 -5.06 -20.03
C HIS A 16 6.56 -5.81 -21.37
N ARG A 17 6.82 -7.11 -21.37
CA ARG A 17 6.82 -7.92 -22.61
C ARG A 17 5.41 -8.16 -23.16
N VAL A 18 4.38 -8.01 -22.34
CA VAL A 18 3.00 -8.42 -22.64
C VAL A 18 2.23 -7.40 -23.48
N PRO A 19 2.15 -6.09 -23.12
CA PRO A 19 1.38 -5.12 -23.90
C PRO A 19 1.93 -4.97 -25.32
N ALA A 20 1.08 -4.80 -26.32
CA ALA A 20 1.51 -4.39 -27.67
C ALA A 20 2.04 -2.93 -27.65
N PRO A 21 2.71 -2.44 -28.71
CA PRO A 21 3.03 -1.02 -28.84
C PRO A 21 1.79 -0.14 -28.65
N GLY A 22 1.89 0.91 -27.84
CA GLY A 22 0.77 1.74 -27.39
C GLY A 22 -0.01 1.18 -26.19
N GLY A 23 0.39 0.02 -25.66
CA GLY A 23 -0.22 -0.60 -24.50
C GLY A 23 0.22 0.04 -23.18
N VAL A 24 -0.61 -0.15 -22.15
CA VAL A 24 -0.38 0.40 -20.80
C VAL A 24 -0.24 -0.72 -19.77
N PHE A 25 0.74 -0.55 -18.89
CA PHE A 25 0.87 -1.29 -17.64
C PHE A 25 0.35 -0.41 -16.50
N VAL A 26 -0.58 -0.92 -15.70
CA VAL A 26 -1.13 -0.20 -14.54
C VAL A 26 -0.93 -1.06 -13.30
N THR A 27 -0.37 -0.45 -12.25
CA THR A 27 -0.21 -1.08 -10.95
C THR A 27 -0.61 -0.13 -9.84
N ALA A 28 -0.94 -0.70 -8.68
CA ALA A 28 -1.25 0.06 -7.47
C ALA A 28 -0.29 -0.35 -6.35
N SER A 29 0.11 0.62 -5.54
CA SER A 29 0.94 0.37 -4.37
C SER A 29 0.43 1.13 -3.14
N PRO A 30 0.40 0.49 -1.95
CA PRO A 30 0.17 1.20 -0.69
C PRO A 30 1.33 2.15 -0.39
N SER A 31 1.03 3.25 0.31
CA SER A 31 2.05 4.15 0.82
C SER A 31 2.64 3.60 2.12
N ARG A 32 3.93 3.84 2.38
CA ARG A 32 4.51 3.60 3.72
C ARG A 32 3.97 4.54 4.80
N LEU A 33 3.20 5.55 4.40
CA LEU A 33 2.51 6.51 5.26
C LEU A 33 1.02 6.18 5.40
N ASP A 34 0.59 5.00 4.94
CA ASP A 34 -0.77 4.50 5.07
C ASP A 34 -1.22 4.42 6.53
N SER A 35 -2.54 4.58 6.76
CA SER A 35 -3.17 4.48 8.08
C SER A 35 -2.56 5.42 9.15
N PRO A 36 -2.49 6.74 8.92
CA PRO A 36 -1.82 7.66 9.84
C PRO A 36 -2.53 7.80 11.19
N GLU A 37 -3.83 7.57 11.27
CA GLU A 37 -4.61 7.78 12.49
C GLU A 37 -4.27 6.77 13.62
N PRO A 38 -4.10 5.46 13.35
CA PRO A 38 -3.56 4.50 14.33
C PRO A 38 -2.02 4.42 14.36
N ALA A 39 -1.28 5.38 13.79
CA ALA A 39 0.18 5.31 13.60
C ALA A 39 1.01 5.18 14.91
N HIS A 40 0.41 5.40 16.08
CA HIS A 40 1.05 5.22 17.39
C HIS A 40 0.99 3.77 17.89
N VAL A 41 0.10 2.93 17.33
CA VAL A 41 0.01 1.51 17.68
C VAL A 41 0.50 0.59 16.58
N TRP A 42 0.48 1.04 15.33
CA TRP A 42 0.94 0.27 14.18
C TRP A 42 1.32 1.20 13.02
N ARG A 43 2.35 0.84 12.26
CA ARG A 43 2.70 1.49 10.99
C ARG A 43 3.08 0.43 9.97
N PRO A 44 2.90 0.69 8.66
CA PRO A 44 3.42 -0.19 7.63
C PRO A 44 4.94 -0.30 7.76
N GLU A 45 5.48 -1.51 7.62
CA GLU A 45 6.90 -1.66 7.34
C GLU A 45 7.15 -1.28 5.88
N PRO A 46 8.28 -0.62 5.56
CA PRO A 46 8.64 -0.33 4.18
C PRO A 46 8.70 -1.62 3.35
N SER A 47 8.12 -1.59 2.15
CA SER A 47 8.20 -2.69 1.19
C SER A 47 9.19 -2.39 0.06
N SER A 48 9.48 -3.40 -0.75
CA SER A 48 10.28 -3.26 -1.97
C SER A 48 9.60 -2.39 -3.04
N PHE A 49 8.30 -2.14 -2.92
CA PHE A 49 7.51 -1.44 -3.93
C PHE A 49 6.43 -0.57 -3.28
N ASP A 50 6.80 0.37 -2.40
CA ASP A 50 5.86 1.34 -1.84
C ASP A 50 5.48 2.44 -2.85
N ALA A 51 4.35 3.13 -2.63
CA ALA A 51 3.88 4.23 -3.48
C ALA A 51 4.92 5.36 -3.68
N GLU A 52 5.85 5.52 -2.75
CA GLU A 52 6.93 6.50 -2.82
C GLU A 52 8.01 6.11 -3.84
N ASP A 53 8.28 4.80 -4.00
CA ASP A 53 9.34 4.27 -4.86
C ASP A 53 8.83 3.74 -6.20
N ALA A 54 7.57 3.28 -6.23
CA ALA A 54 6.93 2.64 -7.38
C ALA A 54 7.06 3.42 -8.71
N PRO A 55 6.90 4.76 -8.75
CA PRO A 55 7.06 5.52 -10.00
C PRO A 55 8.46 5.37 -10.61
N ARG A 56 9.51 5.40 -9.77
CA ARG A 56 10.89 5.24 -10.22
C ARG A 56 11.12 3.84 -10.79
N LEU A 57 10.69 2.81 -10.06
CA LEU A 57 10.88 1.41 -10.43
C LEU A 57 10.15 1.05 -11.74
N VAL A 58 8.95 1.59 -11.95
CA VAL A 58 8.23 1.41 -13.23
C VAL A 58 8.95 2.15 -14.37
N ALA A 59 9.44 3.37 -14.12
CA ALA A 59 10.16 4.15 -15.12
C ALA A 59 11.50 3.50 -15.53
N GLU A 60 12.15 2.73 -14.66
CA GLU A 60 13.37 1.97 -15.01
C GLU A 60 13.13 0.94 -16.12
N VAL A 61 11.92 0.38 -16.21
CA VAL A 61 11.56 -0.62 -17.23
C VAL A 61 10.84 0.01 -18.43
N PHE A 62 9.88 0.90 -18.18
CA PHE A 62 9.03 1.51 -19.20
C PHE A 62 9.55 2.85 -19.74
N GLY A 63 10.67 3.36 -19.22
CA GLY A 63 11.28 4.65 -19.59
C GLY A 63 10.55 5.88 -19.04
N ARG A 64 9.23 5.81 -18.83
CA ARG A 64 8.42 6.83 -18.16
C ARG A 64 7.33 6.17 -17.33
N ALA A 65 7.03 6.80 -16.20
CA ALA A 65 5.86 6.48 -15.39
C ALA A 65 5.01 7.73 -15.17
N GLU A 66 3.69 7.57 -15.23
CA GLU A 66 2.73 8.55 -14.71
C GLU A 66 2.17 8.04 -13.39
N THR A 67 1.86 8.96 -12.47
CA THR A 67 1.46 8.59 -11.10
C THR A 67 0.27 9.41 -10.65
N GLU A 68 -0.74 8.69 -10.17
CA GLU A 68 -1.88 9.25 -9.47
C GLU A 68 -1.78 8.83 -8.01
N ARG A 69 -1.39 9.78 -7.13
CA ARG A 69 -1.43 9.55 -5.68
C ARG A 69 -2.86 9.72 -5.19
N TRP A 70 -3.25 8.87 -4.26
CA TRP A 70 -4.56 8.95 -3.64
C TRP A 70 -4.45 8.77 -2.13
N ASP A 71 -5.35 9.46 -1.44
CA ASP A 71 -5.73 9.11 -0.09
C ASP A 71 -7.23 9.32 0.11
N ALA A 72 -7.83 8.51 0.98
CA ALA A 72 -9.24 8.61 1.27
C ALA A 72 -9.58 8.04 2.66
N PRO A 73 -10.57 8.61 3.37
CA PRO A 73 -11.06 8.09 4.65
C PRO A 73 -11.97 6.86 4.41
N LEU A 74 -11.37 5.70 4.18
CA LEU A 74 -12.07 4.52 3.66
C LEU A 74 -12.67 3.61 4.74
N ILE A 75 -12.10 3.60 5.95
CA ILE A 75 -12.44 2.58 6.96
C ILE A 75 -12.84 3.27 8.26
N THR A 76 -14.09 3.10 8.69
CA THR A 76 -14.52 3.51 10.03
C THR A 76 -14.44 2.32 10.98
N LEU A 77 -13.67 2.48 12.06
CA LEU A 77 -13.52 1.51 13.14
C LEU A 77 -14.40 1.98 14.32
N PRO A 78 -15.61 1.42 14.48
CA PRO A 78 -16.58 1.94 15.45
C PRO A 78 -16.19 1.70 16.91
N ASP A 79 -15.45 0.63 17.18
CA ASP A 79 -15.14 0.18 18.53
C ASP A 79 -13.76 -0.51 18.62
N GLU A 80 -13.34 -0.82 19.85
CA GLU A 80 -12.06 -1.48 20.14
C GLU A 80 -11.91 -2.81 19.40
N ARG A 81 -13.02 -3.57 19.25
CA ARG A 81 -13.00 -4.85 18.52
C ARG A 81 -12.66 -4.63 17.05
N ALA A 82 -13.25 -3.62 16.42
CA ALA A 82 -12.94 -3.26 15.04
C ALA A 82 -11.47 -2.84 14.87
N VAL A 83 -10.90 -2.12 15.84
CA VAL A 83 -9.47 -1.79 15.85
C VAL A 83 -8.60 -3.05 15.94
N ARG A 84 -8.93 -3.98 16.85
CA ARG A 84 -8.22 -5.26 16.93
C ARG A 84 -8.27 -6.02 15.60
N ASP A 85 -9.46 -6.17 15.02
CA ASP A 85 -9.66 -6.94 13.78
C ASP A 85 -8.93 -6.27 12.59
N TYR A 86 -8.91 -4.94 12.55
CA TYR A 86 -8.14 -4.14 11.59
C TYR A 86 -6.63 -4.38 11.70
N LEU A 87 -6.08 -4.41 12.91
CA LEU A 87 -4.66 -4.70 13.16
C LEU A 87 -4.30 -6.15 12.80
N ILE A 88 -5.17 -7.11 13.10
CA ILE A 88 -4.98 -8.51 12.69
C ILE A 88 -4.96 -8.63 11.16
N GLY A 89 -5.82 -7.89 10.46
CA GLY A 89 -5.81 -7.79 8.99
C GLY A 89 -4.48 -7.28 8.41
N ARG A 90 -3.68 -6.58 9.23
CA ARG A 90 -2.32 -6.13 8.92
C ARG A 90 -1.22 -7.01 9.51
N CYS A 91 -1.55 -8.27 9.76
CA CYS A 91 -0.64 -9.29 10.27
C CYS A 91 -0.06 -8.99 11.66
N VAL A 92 -0.69 -8.10 12.46
CA VAL A 92 -0.33 -7.96 13.88
C VAL A 92 -0.82 -9.20 14.63
N PRO A 93 0.03 -9.88 15.44
CA PRO A 93 -0.39 -11.02 16.23
C PRO A 93 -1.59 -10.71 17.13
N SER A 94 -2.55 -11.64 17.25
CA SER A 94 -3.85 -11.40 17.90
C SER A 94 -3.74 -10.82 19.33
N GLU A 95 -2.80 -11.32 20.14
CA GLU A 95 -2.57 -10.82 21.50
C GLU A 95 -2.06 -9.36 21.48
N ALA A 96 -1.07 -9.07 20.63
CA ALA A 96 -0.54 -7.73 20.46
C ALA A 96 -1.58 -6.76 19.89
N ALA A 97 -2.40 -7.22 18.94
CA ALA A 97 -3.50 -6.45 18.37
C ALA A 97 -4.56 -6.11 19.45
N SER A 98 -4.88 -7.05 20.33
CA SER A 98 -5.83 -6.83 21.43
C SER A 98 -5.29 -5.80 22.42
N ALA A 99 -4.02 -5.91 22.84
CA ALA A 99 -3.38 -4.93 23.71
C ALA A 99 -3.23 -3.56 23.04
N ALA A 100 -3.02 -3.53 21.72
CA ALA A 100 -2.91 -2.29 20.96
C ALA A 100 -4.26 -1.57 20.83
N ALA A 101 -5.34 -2.31 20.62
CA ALA A 101 -6.66 -1.75 20.40
C ALA A 101 -7.15 -0.87 21.57
N THR A 102 -6.83 -1.24 22.81
CA THR A 102 -7.21 -0.45 24.02
C THR A 102 -6.57 0.94 24.05
N ARG A 103 -5.52 1.17 23.24
CA ARG A 103 -4.78 2.44 23.15
C ARG A 103 -5.28 3.34 22.02
N VAL A 104 -6.31 2.93 21.29
CA VAL A 104 -6.92 3.70 20.20
C VAL A 104 -8.26 4.25 20.66
N ARG A 105 -8.48 5.56 20.50
CA ARG A 105 -9.78 6.17 20.80
C ARG A 105 -10.73 5.90 19.65
N THR A 106 -11.88 5.29 19.95
CA THR A 106 -12.92 4.98 18.96
C THR A 106 -14.18 5.84 19.19
N PRO A 107 -14.96 6.12 18.13
CA PRO A 107 -14.75 5.70 16.75
C PRO A 107 -13.58 6.45 16.10
N ILE A 108 -12.91 5.79 15.15
CA ILE A 108 -11.85 6.40 14.35
C ILE A 108 -12.09 6.06 12.89
N THR A 109 -11.90 7.04 12.00
CA THR A 109 -11.90 6.82 10.56
C THR A 109 -10.46 6.83 10.10
N VAL A 110 -10.05 5.73 9.47
CA VAL A 110 -8.69 5.52 8.99
C VAL A 110 -8.60 5.90 7.52
N THR A 111 -7.60 6.71 7.22
CA THR A 111 -7.25 7.11 5.87
C THR A 111 -6.34 6.05 5.27
N GLU A 112 -6.76 5.49 4.14
CA GLU A 112 -5.90 4.64 3.32
C GLU A 112 -5.20 5.50 2.26
N LYS A 113 -3.93 5.21 1.99
CA LYS A 113 -3.06 5.99 1.09
C LYS A 113 -2.31 5.07 0.12
N GLY A 114 -2.15 5.54 -1.10
CA GLY A 114 -1.36 4.83 -2.10
C GLY A 114 -1.15 5.62 -3.38
N ALA A 115 -0.75 4.90 -4.42
CA ALA A 115 -0.65 5.45 -5.76
C ALA A 115 -1.01 4.42 -6.82
N PHE A 116 -1.61 4.89 -7.91
CA PHE A 116 -1.62 4.19 -9.20
C PHE A 116 -0.42 4.66 -10.01
N VAL A 117 0.26 3.71 -10.64
CA VAL A 117 1.43 3.97 -11.49
C VAL A 117 1.20 3.36 -12.86
N HIS A 118 1.41 4.16 -13.89
CA HIS A 118 1.16 3.82 -15.29
C HIS A 118 2.48 3.83 -16.06
N GLY A 119 2.82 2.69 -16.67
CA GLY A 119 3.92 2.56 -17.63
C GLY A 119 3.39 2.38 -19.05
N TYR A 120 4.05 2.96 -20.05
CA TYR A 120 3.59 2.93 -21.45
C TYR A 120 4.65 2.28 -22.34
N ARG A 121 4.21 1.46 -23.30
CA ARG A 121 5.07 0.79 -24.29
C ARG A 121 4.91 1.40 -25.68
#